data_AF-A0ABD0ZDG2-F1
#
_entry.id   AF-A0ABD0ZDG2-F1
#
_cell.length_a   1.000
_cell.length_b   1.000
_cell.length_c   1.000
_cell.angle_alpha   90.00
_cell.angle_beta   90.00
_cell.angle_gamma   90.00
#
_symmetry.space_group_name_H-M   'P 1'
#
loop_
_entity.id
_entity.type
_entity.pdbx_description
1 polymer ?
#
loop_
_entity_poly.entity_id
_entity_poly.type
_entity_poly.pdbx_seq_one_letter_code
_entity_poly.pdbx_strand_id
1 'polypeptide(L)'
;MEIWVTTKIEPNAASWNSKVFLAANIEQLIGPHFGFTSGNFFIDEEKKVAVVFDKDKDRDCPTPNNKAYILGVDGSLKEVYLGECANHMRYPRLCSYVPSSVQFN
;
A
#
# COMPACT_ATOMS: atom_id res chain seq x y z
N MET A 1 -4.99 -0.77 -10.44
CA MET A 1 -4.72 -1.72 -9.35
C MET A 1 -6.03 -2.26 -8.85
N GLU A 2 -6.11 -3.57 -8.67
CA GLU A 2 -7.23 -4.22 -8.01
C GLU A 2 -6.70 -5.03 -6.83
N ILE A 3 -7.40 -4.99 -5.70
CA ILE A 3 -7.09 -5.80 -4.53
C ILE A 3 -8.26 -6.75 -4.29
N TRP A 4 -7.93 -8.04 -4.22
CA TRP A 4 -8.87 -9.13 -3.98
C TRP A 4 -8.53 -9.78 -2.64
N VAL A 5 -9.54 -10.01 -1.81
CA VAL A 5 -9.39 -10.68 -0.51
C VAL A 5 -10.04 -12.06 -0.60
N THR A 6 -9.31 -13.09 -0.17
CA THR A 6 -9.85 -14.44 0.02
C THR A 6 -10.19 -14.63 1.49
N THR A 7 -11.42 -15.08 1.77
CA THR A 7 -11.85 -15.41 3.13
C THR A 7 -11.69 -16.90 3.43
N LYS A 8 -11.42 -17.72 2.41
CA LYS A 8 -11.34 -19.17 2.54
C LYS A 8 -10.11 -19.70 1.82
N ILE A 9 -9.22 -20.31 2.60
CA ILE A 9 -8.03 -20.99 2.13
C ILE A 9 -8.10 -22.43 2.66
N GLU A 10 -8.06 -23.39 1.75
CA GLU A 10 -8.00 -24.83 1.98
C GLU A 10 -6.64 -25.34 1.47
N PRO A 11 -6.18 -26.53 1.89
CA PRO A 11 -4.85 -27.05 1.53
C PRO A 11 -4.54 -27.06 0.02
N ASN A 12 -5.56 -27.23 -0.83
CA ASN A 12 -5.43 -27.31 -2.28
C ASN A 12 -6.35 -26.33 -3.04
N ALA A 13 -7.04 -25.42 -2.34
CA ALA A 13 -7.99 -24.51 -2.99
C ALA A 13 -8.12 -23.19 -2.21
N ALA A 14 -8.26 -22.08 -2.93
CA ALA A 14 -8.64 -20.80 -2.35
C ALA A 14 -9.91 -20.29 -3.04
N SER A 15 -10.83 -19.70 -2.28
CA SER A 15 -12.03 -19.07 -2.82
C SER A 15 -11.95 -17.56 -2.64
N TRP A 16 -11.75 -16.85 -3.74
CA TRP A 16 -11.76 -15.41 -3.77
C TRP A 16 -13.17 -14.87 -3.51
N ASN A 17 -13.27 -13.72 -2.84
CA ASN A 17 -14.55 -13.01 -2.76
C ASN A 17 -15.02 -12.63 -4.17
N SER A 18 -16.32 -12.76 -4.45
CA SER A 18 -16.90 -12.38 -5.74
C SER A 18 -16.86 -10.87 -5.98
N LYS A 19 -16.67 -10.07 -4.92
CA LYS A 19 -16.49 -8.62 -4.99
C LYS A 19 -15.02 -8.26 -4.79
N VAL A 20 -14.50 -7.44 -5.71
CA VAL A 20 -13.20 -6.76 -5.54
C VAL A 20 -13.27 -5.87 -4.30
N PHE A 21 -12.23 -5.89 -3.46
CA PHE A 21 -12.18 -5.04 -2.28
C PHE A 21 -11.96 -3.58 -2.69
N LEU A 22 -10.96 -3.35 -3.56
CA LEU A 22 -10.60 -2.03 -4.05
C LEU A 22 -10.22 -2.10 -5.52
N ALA A 23 -10.80 -1.21 -6.32
CA ALA A 23 -10.42 -0.99 -7.72
C ALA A 23 -10.05 0.48 -7.88
N ALA A 24 -8.78 0.75 -8.22
CA ALA A 24 -8.26 2.10 -8.32
C ALA A 24 -7.44 2.27 -9.61
N ASN A 25 -7.71 3.34 -10.35
CA ASN A 25 -6.86 3.75 -11.47
C ASN A 25 -5.66 4.54 -10.93
N ILE A 26 -4.59 3.82 -10.61
CA ILE A 26 -3.41 4.39 -9.96
C ILE A 26 -2.65 5.36 -10.87
N GLU A 27 -2.64 5.12 -12.18
CA GLU A 27 -2.03 6.06 -13.12
C GLU A 27 -2.76 7.41 -13.13
N GLN A 28 -4.09 7.40 -13.04
CA GLN A 28 -4.87 8.64 -12.93
C GLN A 28 -4.74 9.30 -11.55
N LEU A 29 -4.74 8.51 -10.48
CA LEU A 29 -4.74 9.01 -9.10
C LEU A 29 -3.36 9.51 -8.65
N ILE A 30 -2.31 8.75 -8.98
CA ILE A 30 -0.95 8.97 -8.49
C ILE A 30 0.00 9.38 -9.62
N GLY A 31 -0.40 9.23 -10.88
CA GLY A 31 0.36 9.69 -12.04
C GLY A 31 1.02 8.54 -12.81
N PRO A 32 1.40 8.79 -14.08
CA PRO A 32 1.92 7.77 -15.01
C PRO A 32 3.28 7.21 -14.59
N HIS A 33 3.97 7.89 -13.67
CA HIS A 33 5.27 7.48 -13.15
C HIS A 33 5.17 6.60 -11.90
N PHE A 34 3.97 6.23 -11.47
CA PHE A 34 3.79 5.26 -10.38
C PHE A 34 4.07 3.85 -10.89
N GLY A 35 5.19 3.26 -10.47
CA GLY A 35 5.59 1.91 -10.88
C GLY A 35 5.36 0.92 -9.74
N PHE A 36 4.47 -0.06 -9.92
CA PHE A 36 4.25 -1.15 -8.96
C PHE A 36 5.45 -2.11 -8.79
N THR A 37 6.63 -1.77 -9.32
CA THR A 37 7.78 -2.66 -9.38
C THR A 37 8.34 -3.03 -8.01
N SER A 38 8.00 -2.30 -6.93
CA SER A 38 8.43 -2.59 -5.55
C SER A 38 7.52 -2.02 -4.46
N GLY A 39 6.23 -1.80 -4.77
CA GLY A 39 5.30 -1.16 -3.84
C GLY A 39 4.97 -2.06 -2.64
N ASN A 40 5.19 -1.55 -1.43
CA ASN A 40 4.69 -2.19 -0.21
C ASN A 40 3.29 -1.65 0.08
N PHE A 41 2.37 -2.51 0.52
CA PHE A 41 1.04 -2.07 0.89
C PHE A 41 0.47 -2.91 2.04
N PHE A 42 -0.54 -2.35 2.70
CA PHE A 42 -1.46 -3.11 3.54
C PHE A 42 -2.89 -2.64 3.30
N ILE A 43 -3.85 -3.44 3.73
CA ILE A 43 -5.26 -3.07 3.74
C ILE A 43 -5.78 -3.00 5.18
N ASP A 44 -6.72 -2.11 5.41
CA ASP A 44 -7.52 -2.06 6.64
C ASP A 44 -8.97 -2.27 6.22
N GLU A 45 -9.49 -3.48 6.44
CA GLU A 45 -10.84 -3.88 5.99
C GLU A 45 -11.94 -3.12 6.74
N GLU A 46 -11.73 -2.79 8.02
CA GLU A 46 -12.70 -2.04 8.84
C GLU A 46 -12.80 -0.59 8.36
N LYS A 47 -11.64 0.04 8.13
CA LYS A 47 -11.59 1.40 7.58
C LYS A 47 -11.87 1.47 6.08
N LYS A 48 -11.91 0.32 5.40
CA LYS A 48 -12.11 0.19 3.94
C LYS A 48 -11.10 1.01 3.13
N VAL A 49 -9.81 0.86 3.47
CA VAL A 49 -8.73 1.53 2.77
C VAL A 49 -7.60 0.57 2.41
N ALA A 50 -6.87 0.90 1.34
CA ALA A 50 -5.54 0.36 1.06
C ALA A 50 -4.50 1.46 1.23
N VAL A 51 -3.39 1.15 1.90
CA VAL A 51 -2.28 2.09 2.08
C VAL A 51 -1.10 1.58 1.29
N VAL A 52 -0.66 2.37 0.31
CA VAL A 52 0.45 2.03 -0.58
C VAL A 52 1.62 2.97 -0.29
N PHE A 53 2.82 2.41 -0.15
CA PHE A 53 4.03 3.15 0.14
C PHE A 53 4.87 3.28 -1.13
N ASP A 54 5.20 4.51 -1.49
CA ASP A 54 6.08 4.80 -2.63
C ASP A 54 6.78 6.15 -2.42
N LYS A 55 7.50 6.61 -3.43
CA LYS A 55 8.12 7.93 -3.46
C LYS A 55 7.15 8.98 -4.02
N ASP A 56 7.56 10.24 -3.92
CA ASP A 56 6.90 11.29 -4.69
C ASP A 56 7.08 11.07 -6.20
N LYS A 57 6.21 11.76 -6.95
CA LYS A 57 5.96 11.51 -8.37
C LYS A 57 7.09 12.00 -9.28
N ASP A 58 8.06 12.72 -8.72
CA ASP A 58 9.15 13.35 -9.45
C ASP A 58 10.38 12.44 -9.46
N ARG A 59 10.49 11.62 -10.51
CA ARG A 59 11.63 10.70 -10.70
C ARG A 59 12.94 11.43 -10.98
N ASP A 60 12.87 12.69 -11.40
CA ASP A 60 14.04 13.53 -11.67
C ASP A 60 14.47 14.32 -10.42
N CYS A 61 13.70 14.21 -9.33
CA CYS A 61 14.09 14.78 -8.04
C CYS A 61 15.31 14.03 -7.50
N PRO A 62 16.44 14.72 -7.25
CA PRO A 62 17.64 14.09 -6.69
C PRO A 62 17.43 13.60 -5.25
N THR A 63 16.40 14.10 -4.56
CA THR A 63 16.04 13.76 -3.17
C THR A 63 14.54 13.48 -3.07
N PRO A 64 14.05 12.34 -3.59
CA PRO A 64 12.63 12.03 -3.57
C PRO A 64 12.16 11.80 -2.13
N ASN A 65 10.92 12.16 -1.83
CA ASN A 65 10.34 11.94 -0.51
C ASN A 65 9.62 10.60 -0.45
N ASN A 66 9.67 9.94 0.70
CA ASN A 66 8.81 8.79 0.95
C ASN A 66 7.39 9.28 1.25
N LYS A 67 6.39 8.62 0.66
CA LYS A 67 4.97 8.91 0.83
C LYS A 67 4.17 7.64 1.11
N ALA A 68 3.07 7.80 1.83
CA ALA A 68 1.98 6.84 1.86
C ALA A 68 0.77 7.41 1.13
N TYR A 69 0.18 6.61 0.26
CA TYR A 69 -1.04 6.89 -0.47
C TYR A 69 -2.16 6.04 0.13
N ILE A 70 -3.13 6.70 0.75
CA ILE A 70 -4.30 6.07 1.35
C ILE A 70 -5.42 6.13 0.31
N LEU A 71 -5.84 4.97 -0.17
CA LEU A 71 -6.86 4.77 -1.18
C LEU A 71 -8.12 4.22 -0.51
N GLY A 72 -9.21 4.97 -0.55
CA GLY A 72 -10.51 4.49 -0.09
C GLY A 72 -11.21 3.66 -1.16
N VAL A 73 -12.01 2.68 -0.74
CA VAL A 73 -12.87 1.91 -1.66
C VAL A 73 -13.92 2.77 -2.37
N ASP A 74 -14.19 3.97 -1.83
CA ASP A 74 -15.04 5.00 -2.41
C ASP A 74 -14.34 5.82 -3.51
N GLY A 75 -13.08 5.53 -3.81
CA GLY A 75 -12.25 6.25 -4.78
C GLY A 75 -11.52 7.45 -4.18
N SER A 76 -11.60 7.69 -2.87
CA SER A 76 -10.85 8.77 -2.22
C SER A 76 -9.34 8.49 -2.23
N LEU A 77 -8.55 9.57 -2.29
CA LEU A 77 -7.10 9.53 -2.21
C LEU A 77 -6.60 10.55 -1.20
N LYS A 78 -5.73 10.11 -0.30
CA LYS A 78 -4.97 11.00 0.60
C LYS A 78 -3.48 10.65 0.54
N GLU A 79 -2.64 11.67 0.41
CA GLU A 79 -1.18 11.54 0.46
C GLU A 79 -0.67 11.92 1.85
N VAL A 80 0.29 11.15 2.37
CA VAL A 80 0.95 11.39 3.65
C VAL A 80 2.45 11.40 3.44
N TYR A 81 3.12 12.46 3.90
CA TYR A 81 4.57 12.59 3.89
C TYR A 81 5.20 11.72 4.98
N LEU A 82 6.21 10.92 4.63
CA LEU A 82 6.90 10.00 5.56
C LEU A 82 8.36 10.36 5.80
N GLY A 83 8.83 11.48 5.26
CA GLY A 83 10.23 11.89 5.35
C GLY A 83 10.99 11.77 4.04
N GLU A 84 12.17 12.38 4.01
CA GLU A 84 13.10 12.33 2.88
C GLU A 84 13.62 10.91 2.65
N CYS A 85 13.88 10.55 1.39
CA CYS A 85 14.51 9.29 1.07
C CYS A 85 16.03 9.42 1.14
N ALA A 86 16.67 8.78 2.11
CA ALA A 86 18.13 8.75 2.24
C ALA A 86 18.84 8.07 1.05
N ASN A 87 18.11 7.30 0.22
CA ASN A 87 18.67 6.64 -0.95
C ASN A 87 17.62 6.51 -2.07
N HIS A 88 17.83 7.21 -3.19
CA HIS A 88 16.97 7.18 -4.37
C HIS A 88 16.71 5.76 -4.93
N MET A 89 17.56 4.78 -4.64
CA MET A 89 17.38 3.38 -5.05
C MET A 89 16.54 2.53 -4.08
N ARG A 90 16.23 3.02 -2.87
CA ARG A 90 15.47 2.26 -1.86
C ARG A 90 14.04 2.76 -1.72
N TYR A 91 13.08 1.85 -1.71
CA TYR A 91 11.67 2.16 -1.45
C TYR A 91 11.32 1.99 0.05
N PRO A 92 10.34 2.76 0.57
CA PRO A 92 9.83 2.57 1.92
C PRO A 92 9.28 1.16 2.08
N ARG A 93 9.70 0.44 3.13
CA ARG A 93 9.27 -0.93 3.42
C ARG A 93 8.34 -0.98 4.61
N LEU A 94 7.32 -1.84 4.53
CA LEU A 94 6.46 -2.18 5.65
C LEU A 94 7.14 -3.26 6.51
N CYS A 95 7.09 -3.10 7.83
CA CYS A 95 7.45 -4.15 8.77
C CYS A 95 6.21 -4.48 9.60
N SER A 96 5.86 -5.77 9.68
CA SER A 96 4.85 -6.24 10.63
C SER A 96 5.37 -6.06 12.04
N TYR A 97 4.95 -4.99 12.71
CA TYR A 97 5.26 -4.76 14.12
C TYR A 97 4.18 -5.40 14.97
N VAL A 98 4.56 -6.42 15.74
CA VAL A 98 3.74 -6.90 16.86
C VAL A 98 4.35 -6.26 18.10
N PRO A 99 3.68 -5.29 18.74
CA PRO A 99 4.18 -4.72 19.99
C PRO A 99 4.29 -5.87 21.01
N SER A 100 5.46 -6.01 21.65
CA SER A 100 5.62 -6.94 22.77
C SER A 100 4.88 -6.37 24.00
N SER A 101 3.56 -6.46 24.00
CA SER A 101 2.71 -6.15 25.16
C SER A 101 2.48 -7.38 26.04
N VAL A 102 3.24 -8.46 25.84
CA VAL A 102 3.14 -9.69 26.62
C VAL A 102 4.37 -9.80 27.52
N GLN A 103 4.21 -9.52 28.80
CA GLN A 103 5.08 -10.11 29.81
C GLN A 103 4.68 -11.57 29.94
N PHE A 104 5.58 -12.50 29.62
CA PHE A 104 5.40 -13.89 30.03
C PHE A 104 5.64 -13.94 31.54
N ASN A 105 4.61 -14.30 32.31
CA ASN A 105 4.70 -14.61 33.73
C ASN A 105 4.03 -15.97 33.97
#